data_AF-A0A6A5WSS6-F1
#
_entry.id   AF-A0A6A5WSS6-F1
#
_cell.length_a   1.000
_cell.length_b   1.000
_cell.length_c   1.000
_cell.angle_alpha   90.00
_cell.angle_beta   90.00
_cell.angle_gamma   90.00
#
_symmetry.space_group_name_H-M   'P 1'
#
loop_
_entity.id
_entity.type
_entity.pdbx_description
1 polymer ?
#
loop_
_entity_poly.entity_id
_entity_poly.type
_entity_poly.pdbx_seq_one_letter_code
_entity_poly.pdbx_strand_id
1 'polypeptide(L)'
;LSPKKAKTEIERVFVPPKEVIGGCILPGPAAPGSSTGENGEVHEGGITMAVSGFSAGDIRAKTEAHNRPSWWCKFDKLVVFDGVEIASDGEKKFKTRSSKGLSIARRRGDLETVIIPLDCTHCQEMLRRSEWKYDIRVCKRGVCWNCRERCRWEDERELEGEMAEGVVEGGVEGQERKADANRERADSVLQDQGAKEEELCRKVGIDVMPLSPIETVGGIEERLEIV
;
A
#
# COMPACT_ATOMS: atom_id res chain seq x y z
N LEU A 1 13.85 45.36 -25.39
CA LEU A 1 13.48 43.93 -25.51
C LEU A 1 13.80 43.25 -24.19
N SER A 2 12.82 42.99 -23.34
CA SER A 2 13.04 42.32 -22.06
C SER A 2 13.33 40.83 -22.28
N PRO A 3 14.33 40.23 -21.61
CA PRO A 3 14.63 38.82 -21.77
C PRO A 3 13.48 37.98 -21.22
N LYS A 4 12.93 37.10 -22.06
CA LYS A 4 11.92 36.12 -21.67
C LYS A 4 12.59 35.15 -20.68
N LYS A 5 12.11 35.10 -19.44
CA LYS A 5 12.58 34.12 -18.44
C LYS A 5 12.43 32.72 -19.02
N ALA A 6 13.54 31.99 -19.12
CA ALA A 6 13.54 30.57 -19.47
C ALA A 6 12.64 29.83 -18.46
N LYS A 7 11.74 29.00 -18.98
CA LYS A 7 10.78 28.26 -18.18
C LYS A 7 11.49 27.06 -17.60
N THR A 8 12.07 27.20 -16.41
CA THR A 8 12.66 26.07 -15.69
C THR A 8 11.55 25.06 -15.41
N GLU A 9 11.68 23.86 -15.95
CA GLU A 9 10.77 22.76 -15.70
C GLU A 9 10.99 22.27 -14.26
N ILE A 10 10.03 22.56 -13.38
CA ILE A 10 10.07 22.10 -11.99
C ILE A 10 9.50 20.69 -12.00
N GLU A 11 10.37 19.70 -11.79
CA GLU A 11 9.97 18.32 -11.55
C GLU A 11 9.09 18.26 -10.31
N ARG A 12 7.89 17.67 -10.46
CA ARG A 12 6.93 17.54 -9.37
C ARG A 12 7.12 16.18 -8.72
N VAL A 13 7.47 16.18 -7.44
CA VAL A 13 7.56 14.96 -6.63
C VAL A 13 6.29 14.82 -5.79
N PHE A 14 5.66 13.66 -5.86
CA PHE A 14 4.55 13.32 -4.99
C PHE A 14 5.09 12.95 -3.60
N VAL A 15 4.56 13.57 -2.55
CA VAL A 15 4.86 13.23 -1.17
C VAL A 15 3.60 12.58 -0.58
N PRO A 16 3.66 11.29 -0.19
CA PRO A 16 2.51 10.61 0.39
C PRO A 16 2.10 11.26 1.72
N PRO A 17 0.81 11.16 2.10
CA PRO A 17 0.34 11.67 3.38
C PRO A 17 1.08 10.99 4.53
N LYS A 18 1.44 11.78 5.56
CA LYS A 18 2.10 11.22 6.75
C LYS A 18 1.14 10.26 7.45
N GLU A 19 1.66 9.11 7.86
CA GLU A 19 0.88 8.21 8.70
C GLU A 19 0.69 8.85 10.08
N VAL A 20 -0.55 8.89 10.53
CA VAL A 20 -0.90 9.40 11.86
C VAL A 20 -0.48 8.32 12.86
N ILE A 21 0.74 8.42 13.39
CA ILE A 21 1.28 7.47 14.37
C ILE A 21 0.33 7.44 15.57
N GLY A 22 -0.25 6.26 15.85
CA GLY A 22 -1.24 6.08 16.91
C GLY A 22 -2.61 6.74 16.67
N GLY A 23 -2.91 7.17 15.43
CA GLY A 23 -4.21 7.74 15.05
C GLY A 23 -4.54 9.11 15.67
N CYS A 24 -3.58 9.76 16.33
CA CYS A 24 -3.80 11.03 17.02
C CYS A 24 -3.80 12.22 16.05
N ILE A 25 -4.96 12.82 15.77
CA ILE A 25 -5.07 13.99 14.89
C ILE A 25 -4.99 15.33 15.64
N LEU A 26 -5.19 15.32 16.96
CA LEU A 26 -5.07 16.51 17.78
C LEU A 26 -3.60 16.73 18.18
N PRO A 27 -3.14 17.99 18.33
CA PRO A 27 -1.86 18.24 18.95
C PRO A 27 -1.86 17.55 20.32
N GLY A 28 -0.82 16.76 20.59
CA GLY A 28 -0.66 16.15 21.90
C GLY A 28 -0.69 17.23 22.99
N PRO A 29 -1.05 16.89 24.24
CA PRO A 29 -0.85 17.81 25.34
C PRO A 29 0.62 18.24 25.27
N ALA A 30 0.86 19.53 25.07
CA ALA A 30 2.18 20.09 25.20
C ALA A 30 2.69 19.57 26.54
N ALA A 31 3.75 18.74 26.52
CA ALA A 31 4.40 18.39 27.76
C ALA A 31 4.66 19.71 28.49
N PRO A 32 4.30 19.86 29.77
CA PRO A 32 4.65 21.05 30.53
C PRO A 32 6.19 21.17 30.50
N GLY A 33 6.70 21.98 29.56
CA GLY A 33 8.10 21.94 29.13
C GLY A 33 8.35 22.28 27.66
N SER A 34 7.35 22.22 26.76
CA SER A 34 7.51 22.67 25.37
C SER A 34 7.13 24.13 25.12
N SER A 35 6.95 24.93 26.19
CA SER A 35 7.13 26.37 26.06
C SER A 35 8.62 26.57 25.77
N THR A 36 8.94 27.07 24.58
CA THR A 36 10.21 27.75 24.32
C THR A 36 10.49 28.70 25.48
N GLY A 37 11.31 28.27 26.43
CA GLY A 37 11.90 29.17 27.40
C GLY A 37 12.75 30.16 26.62
N GLU A 38 12.68 31.43 26.98
CA GLU A 38 13.51 32.49 26.41
C GLU A 38 15.02 32.28 26.69
N ASN A 39 15.38 31.22 27.41
CA ASN A 39 16.76 30.85 27.75
C ASN A 39 17.00 29.40 27.29
N GLY A 40 17.71 29.23 26.18
CA GLY A 40 17.98 27.94 25.54
C GLY A 40 18.92 27.03 26.34
N GLU A 41 18.38 26.31 27.33
CA GLU A 41 19.03 25.15 27.93
C GLU A 41 18.30 23.86 27.56
N VAL A 42 19.06 22.95 26.95
CA VAL A 42 18.59 21.62 26.50
C VAL A 42 18.90 20.64 27.63
N HIS A 43 17.88 20.17 28.34
CA HIS A 43 18.03 19.05 29.26
C HIS A 43 17.94 17.73 28.47
N GLU A 44 19.05 17.01 28.41
CA GLU A 44 19.11 15.64 27.91
C GLU A 44 18.39 14.70 28.89
N GLY A 45 17.20 14.22 28.51
CA GLY A 45 16.46 13.27 29.35
C GLY A 45 15.01 13.07 28.94
N GLY A 46 14.76 12.57 27.72
CA GLY A 46 13.45 12.07 27.31
C GLY A 46 13.10 12.42 25.87
N ILE A 47 13.04 11.41 25.00
CA ILE A 47 12.51 11.54 23.64
C ILE A 47 10.99 11.73 23.76
N THR A 48 10.53 12.95 24.03
CA THR A 48 9.12 13.31 23.82
C THR A 48 9.03 13.98 22.46
N MET A 49 8.69 13.20 21.43
CA MET A 49 8.45 13.72 20.09
C MET A 49 7.36 14.78 20.17
N ALA A 50 7.72 16.05 20.01
CA ALA A 50 6.78 17.09 19.66
C ALA A 50 6.17 16.67 18.31
N VAL A 51 4.94 16.16 18.35
CA VAL A 51 4.21 15.75 17.14
C VAL A 51 3.97 17.02 16.33
N SER A 52 4.79 17.25 15.31
CA SER A 52 4.57 18.31 14.32
C SER A 52 3.12 18.20 13.86
N GLY A 53 2.35 19.29 14.01
CA GLY A 53 0.92 19.27 13.75
C GLY A 53 0.61 18.71 12.36
N PHE A 54 -0.33 17.77 12.29
CA PHE A 54 -0.77 17.18 11.03
C PHE A 54 -1.38 18.26 10.13
N SER A 55 -1.10 18.17 8.84
CA SER A 55 -1.82 18.99 7.86
C SER A 55 -3.17 18.34 7.56
N ALA A 56 -4.15 19.14 7.13
CA ALA A 56 -5.45 18.59 6.72
C ALA A 56 -5.34 17.54 5.58
N GLY A 57 -4.24 17.55 4.83
CA GLY A 57 -3.94 16.55 3.81
C GLY A 57 -3.47 15.20 4.36
N ASP A 58 -2.97 15.14 5.59
CA ASP A 58 -2.53 13.89 6.22
C ASP A 58 -3.70 13.07 6.78
N ILE A 59 -4.82 13.72 7.05
CA ILE A 59 -6.03 13.08 7.58
C ILE A 59 -6.63 12.18 6.50
N ARG A 60 -6.80 10.90 6.83
CA ARG A 60 -7.55 9.94 6.02
C ARG A 60 -8.96 9.84 6.58
N ALA A 61 -9.92 10.12 5.73
CA ALA A 61 -11.34 9.99 6.06
C ALA A 61 -12.01 9.05 5.07
N LYS A 62 -13.21 8.57 5.40
CA LYS A 62 -13.98 7.69 4.53
C LYS A 62 -15.39 8.21 4.33
N THR A 63 -16.01 7.97 3.19
CA THR A 63 -17.43 8.30 3.01
C THR A 63 -18.31 7.30 3.74
N GLU A 64 -19.42 7.78 4.32
CA GLU A 64 -20.38 6.92 5.03
C GLU A 64 -21.08 5.92 4.10
N ALA A 65 -21.47 6.37 2.89
CA ALA A 65 -22.28 5.55 1.99
C ALA A 65 -21.51 4.37 1.35
N HIS A 66 -20.22 4.56 1.06
CA HIS A 66 -19.45 3.62 0.24
C HIS A 66 -18.06 3.32 0.81
N ASN A 67 -17.76 3.79 2.02
CA ASN A 67 -16.46 3.62 2.67
C ASN A 67 -15.27 4.09 1.82
N ARG A 68 -15.49 5.11 0.97
CA ARG A 68 -14.50 5.53 -0.03
C ARG A 68 -13.45 6.46 0.58
N PRO A 69 -12.16 6.31 0.23
CA PRO A 69 -11.12 7.20 0.72
C PRO A 69 -11.42 8.66 0.38
N SER A 70 -11.20 9.53 1.34
CA SER A 70 -11.40 10.97 1.20
C SER A 70 -10.40 11.77 2.01
N TRP A 71 -10.06 12.96 1.52
CA TRP A 71 -9.05 13.81 2.13
C TRP A 71 -9.21 15.28 1.75
N TRP A 72 -8.56 16.16 2.51
CA TRP A 72 -8.56 17.59 2.22
C TRP A 72 -7.34 18.01 1.40
N CYS A 73 -7.60 18.76 0.35
CA CYS A 73 -6.66 19.37 -0.55
C CYS A 73 -6.81 20.90 -0.54
N LYS A 74 -5.69 21.61 -0.58
CA LYS A 74 -5.68 23.08 -0.70
C LYS A 74 -6.49 23.58 -1.91
N PHE A 75 -6.36 22.90 -3.05
CA PHE A 75 -6.93 23.33 -4.33
C PHE A 75 -8.33 22.76 -4.59
N ASP A 76 -8.53 21.49 -4.29
CA ASP A 76 -9.79 20.79 -4.59
C ASP A 76 -10.74 20.69 -3.40
N LYS A 77 -10.34 21.25 -2.25
CA LYS A 77 -11.08 21.22 -0.98
C LYS A 77 -11.24 19.80 -0.50
N LEU A 78 -12.44 19.24 -0.40
CA LEU A 78 -12.58 17.81 -0.12
C LEU A 78 -12.47 17.03 -1.43
N VAL A 79 -11.67 15.97 -1.44
CA VAL A 79 -11.60 14.97 -2.51
C VAL A 79 -12.13 13.64 -1.99
N VAL A 80 -12.96 12.98 -2.79
CA VAL A 80 -13.43 11.61 -2.60
C VAL A 80 -12.95 10.79 -3.78
N PHE A 81 -12.33 9.65 -3.49
CA PHE A 81 -11.86 8.69 -4.50
C PHE A 81 -12.86 7.55 -4.65
N ASP A 82 -13.55 7.50 -5.78
CA ASP A 82 -14.59 6.50 -6.04
C ASP A 82 -14.06 5.22 -6.75
N GLY A 83 -12.74 5.13 -6.98
CA GLY A 83 -12.07 4.00 -7.61
C GLY A 83 -11.48 4.30 -9.00
N VAL A 84 -11.04 3.24 -9.68
CA VAL A 84 -10.40 3.32 -11.01
C VAL A 84 -11.26 2.67 -12.08
N GLU A 85 -11.35 3.30 -13.25
CA GLU A 85 -11.79 2.66 -14.48
C GLU A 85 -10.59 2.36 -15.37
N ILE A 86 -10.47 1.12 -15.82
CA ILE A 86 -9.49 0.74 -16.84
C ILE A 86 -10.16 0.95 -18.20
N ALA A 87 -9.63 1.88 -18.99
CA ALA A 87 -10.10 2.08 -20.36
C ALA A 87 -9.74 0.88 -21.26
N SER A 88 -10.38 0.77 -22.43
CA SER A 88 -10.06 -0.24 -23.45
C SER A 88 -8.59 -0.26 -23.84
N ASP A 89 -7.92 0.89 -23.70
CA ASP A 89 -6.56 1.13 -24.14
C ASP A 89 -5.54 0.82 -23.02
N GLY A 90 -6.02 0.31 -21.87
CA GLY A 90 -5.20 0.03 -20.69
C GLY A 90 -4.90 1.24 -19.81
N GLU A 91 -5.34 2.44 -20.20
CA GLU A 91 -5.11 3.66 -19.40
C GLU A 91 -6.03 3.68 -18.16
N LYS A 92 -5.43 3.83 -16.97
CA LYS A 92 -6.14 3.97 -15.69
C LYS A 92 -6.74 5.37 -15.56
N LYS A 93 -8.07 5.45 -15.46
CA LYS A 93 -8.81 6.69 -15.21
C LYS A 93 -9.39 6.70 -13.80
N PHE A 94 -8.87 7.59 -12.96
CA PHE A 94 -9.35 7.76 -11.59
C PHE A 94 -10.71 8.47 -11.57
N LYS A 95 -11.69 7.86 -10.90
CA LYS A 95 -12.99 8.46 -10.60
C LYS A 95 -12.89 9.25 -9.30
N THR A 96 -13.12 10.55 -9.39
CA THR A 96 -13.04 11.45 -8.24
C THR A 96 -14.23 12.38 -8.17
N ARG A 97 -14.68 12.64 -6.94
CA ARG A 97 -15.60 13.73 -6.62
C ARG A 97 -14.88 14.76 -5.76
N SER A 98 -15.19 16.05 -5.93
CA SER A 98 -14.66 17.07 -5.02
C SER A 98 -15.63 18.21 -4.74
N SER A 99 -15.41 18.91 -3.63
CA SER A 99 -16.25 20.03 -3.19
C SER A 99 -15.81 21.39 -3.76
N LYS A 100 -14.76 21.40 -4.58
CA LYS A 100 -14.22 22.59 -5.24
C LYS A 100 -15.30 23.41 -5.94
N GLY A 101 -15.37 24.70 -5.61
CA GLY A 101 -16.16 25.69 -6.34
C GLY A 101 -17.68 25.47 -6.29
N LEU A 102 -18.19 24.55 -5.47
CA LEU A 102 -19.63 24.27 -5.37
C LEU A 102 -20.40 25.40 -4.69
N SER A 103 -19.83 26.02 -3.67
CA SER A 103 -20.41 27.19 -2.99
C SER A 103 -20.57 28.38 -3.95
N ILE A 104 -19.65 28.54 -4.89
CA ILE A 104 -19.64 29.66 -5.86
C ILE A 104 -20.56 29.37 -7.04
N ALA A 105 -20.56 28.14 -7.55
CA ALA A 105 -21.27 27.80 -8.78
C ALA A 105 -22.76 27.46 -8.60
N ARG A 106 -23.30 27.48 -7.37
CA ARG A 106 -24.69 27.09 -7.02
C ARG A 106 -25.13 25.75 -7.64
N ARG A 107 -24.19 24.84 -7.89
CA ARG A 107 -24.46 23.54 -8.52
C ARG A 107 -25.06 22.58 -7.49
N ARG A 108 -25.99 21.72 -7.93
CA ARG A 108 -26.43 20.56 -7.14
C ARG A 108 -25.31 19.52 -7.14
N GLY A 109 -24.44 19.59 -6.14
CA GLY A 109 -23.57 18.47 -5.79
C GLY A 109 -24.36 17.44 -4.98
N ASP A 110 -23.85 16.22 -4.98
CA ASP A 110 -24.36 15.14 -4.14
C ASP A 110 -23.96 15.43 -2.69
N LEU A 111 -24.90 15.27 -1.76
CA LEU A 111 -24.59 15.37 -0.33
C LEU A 111 -23.86 14.10 0.09
N GLU A 112 -22.69 14.28 0.70
CA GLU A 112 -21.88 13.21 1.24
C GLU A 112 -21.54 13.48 2.69
N THR A 113 -21.54 12.41 3.48
CA THR A 113 -21.12 12.43 4.88
C THR A 113 -19.76 11.77 4.97
N VAL A 114 -18.75 12.55 5.37
CA VAL A 114 -17.39 12.06 5.55
C VAL A 114 -17.13 11.77 7.01
N ILE A 115 -16.59 10.59 7.28
CA ILE A 115 -16.27 10.08 8.62
C ILE A 115 -14.75 10.05 8.78
N ILE A 116 -14.27 10.73 9.82
CA ILE A 116 -12.90 10.60 10.30
C ILE A 116 -12.94 9.66 11.52
N PRO A 117 -12.40 8.44 11.42
CA PRO A 117 -12.25 7.58 12.58
C PRO A 117 -11.25 8.19 13.56
N LEU A 118 -11.58 8.17 14.86
CA LEU A 118 -10.69 8.63 15.92
C LEU A 118 -10.17 7.40 16.67
N ASP A 119 -9.13 6.78 16.14
CA ASP A 119 -8.58 5.53 16.73
C ASP A 119 -7.72 5.80 17.98
N CYS A 120 -7.35 7.06 18.21
CA CYS A 120 -6.54 7.46 19.35
C CYS A 120 -7.38 7.74 20.60
N THR A 121 -7.06 7.10 21.73
CA THR A 121 -7.71 7.35 23.03
C THR A 121 -7.68 8.82 23.44
N HIS A 122 -6.56 9.53 23.23
CA HIS A 122 -6.46 10.96 23.49
C HIS A 122 -7.50 11.77 22.68
N CYS A 123 -7.66 11.47 21.39
CA CYS A 123 -8.65 12.16 20.56
C CYS A 123 -10.08 11.83 21.00
N GLN A 124 -10.33 10.57 21.37
CA GLN A 124 -11.64 10.13 21.85
C GLN A 124 -12.02 10.80 23.18
N GLU A 125 -11.10 10.90 24.12
CA GLU A 125 -11.32 11.54 25.43
C GLU A 125 -11.54 13.05 25.29
N MET A 126 -10.69 13.72 24.50
CA MET A 126 -10.77 15.17 24.29
C MET A 126 -12.04 15.59 23.56
N LEU A 127 -12.49 14.80 22.58
CA LEU A 127 -13.67 15.11 21.76
C LEU A 127 -14.94 14.39 22.20
N ARG A 128 -14.83 13.48 23.18
CA ARG A 128 -15.89 12.59 23.70
C ARG A 128 -16.67 11.86 22.60
N ARG A 129 -15.97 11.39 21.57
CA ARG A 129 -16.55 10.72 20.40
C ARG A 129 -15.54 9.75 19.79
N SER A 130 -16.02 8.68 19.17
CA SER A 130 -15.19 7.72 18.43
C SER A 130 -14.96 8.11 16.97
N GLU A 131 -15.79 9.00 16.44
CA GLU A 131 -15.74 9.41 15.05
C GLU A 131 -16.17 10.87 14.89
N TRP A 132 -15.66 11.52 13.85
CA TRP A 132 -16.09 12.84 13.43
C TRP A 132 -16.81 12.77 12.09
N LYS A 133 -18.10 13.11 12.07
CA LYS A 133 -18.91 13.22 10.84
C LYS A 133 -18.93 14.65 10.30
N TYR A 134 -18.81 14.78 8.99
CA TYR A 134 -18.83 16.06 8.30
C TYR A 134 -19.63 15.97 7.00
N ASP A 135 -20.77 16.65 6.96
CA ASP A 135 -21.64 16.71 5.78
C ASP A 135 -21.17 17.78 4.81
N ILE A 136 -21.00 17.40 3.54
CA ILE A 136 -20.53 18.30 2.51
C ILE A 136 -21.03 17.87 1.14
N ARG A 137 -21.22 18.84 0.26
CA ARG A 137 -21.56 18.57 -1.13
C ARG A 137 -20.32 18.32 -1.96
N VAL A 138 -20.37 17.31 -2.82
CA VAL A 138 -19.30 16.98 -3.77
C VAL A 138 -19.88 16.80 -5.18
N CYS A 139 -19.05 16.94 -6.22
CA CYS A 139 -19.45 16.66 -7.59
C CYS A 139 -18.34 15.94 -8.35
N LYS A 140 -18.73 15.15 -9.36
CA LYS A 140 -17.80 14.45 -10.26
C LYS A 140 -16.96 15.46 -11.02
N ARG A 141 -15.64 15.41 -10.86
CA ARG A 141 -14.69 16.27 -11.57
C ARG A 141 -13.25 15.79 -11.41
N GLY A 142 -12.39 16.24 -12.33
CA GLY A 142 -10.94 16.08 -12.17
C GLY A 142 -10.38 16.90 -11.00
N VAL A 143 -9.31 16.36 -10.43
CA VAL A 143 -8.55 16.92 -9.30
C VAL A 143 -7.16 17.39 -9.75
N CYS A 144 -6.45 18.12 -8.89
CA CYS A 144 -5.09 18.55 -9.11
C CYS A 144 -4.12 17.38 -9.20
N TRP A 145 -2.90 17.65 -9.71
CA TRP A 145 -1.86 16.64 -9.92
C TRP A 145 -1.54 15.86 -8.62
N ASN A 146 -1.34 16.54 -7.49
CA ASN A 146 -1.08 15.88 -6.19
C ASN A 146 -2.20 14.91 -5.79
N CYS A 147 -3.47 15.29 -6.02
CA CYS A 147 -4.60 14.41 -5.67
C CYS A 147 -4.73 13.25 -6.64
N ARG A 148 -4.36 13.43 -7.90
CA ARG A 148 -4.31 12.33 -8.87
C ARG A 148 -3.25 11.30 -8.49
N GLU A 149 -2.06 11.75 -8.10
CA GLU A 149 -1.01 10.85 -7.62
C GLU A 149 -1.40 10.18 -6.29
N ARG A 150 -2.10 10.90 -5.40
CA ARG A 150 -2.69 10.24 -4.23
C ARG A 150 -3.74 9.19 -4.60
N CYS A 151 -4.59 9.39 -5.59
CA CYS A 151 -5.54 8.36 -6.03
C CYS A 151 -4.82 7.11 -6.52
N ARG A 152 -3.70 7.26 -7.24
CA ARG A 152 -2.85 6.13 -7.65
C ARG A 152 -2.30 5.39 -6.42
N TRP A 153 -1.80 6.14 -5.45
CA TRP A 153 -1.25 5.57 -4.23
C TRP A 153 -2.30 4.88 -3.35
N GLU A 154 -3.52 5.40 -3.26
CA GLU A 154 -4.63 4.73 -2.54
C GLU A 154 -5.08 3.45 -3.30
N ASP A 155 -5.14 3.47 -4.65
CA ASP A 155 -5.43 2.29 -5.49
C ASP A 155 -4.40 1.16 -5.26
N GLU A 156 -3.12 1.50 -5.21
CA GLU A 156 -2.04 0.55 -4.91
C GLU A 156 -2.17 -0.06 -3.51
N ARG A 157 -2.53 0.74 -2.49
CA ARG A 157 -2.73 0.24 -1.12
C ARG A 157 -3.97 -0.62 -0.96
N GLU A 158 -5.06 -0.30 -1.64
CA GLU A 158 -6.25 -1.16 -1.65
C GLU A 158 -5.90 -2.54 -2.23
N LEU A 159 -5.15 -2.58 -3.34
CA LEU A 159 -4.69 -3.84 -3.94
C LEU A 159 -3.75 -4.63 -3.01
N GLU A 160 -2.80 -3.98 -2.35
CA GLU A 160 -1.89 -4.65 -1.40
C GLU A 160 -2.64 -5.18 -0.17
N GLY A 161 -3.62 -4.44 0.34
CA GLY A 161 -4.46 -4.86 1.46
C GLY A 161 -5.33 -6.08 1.12
N GLU A 162 -5.98 -6.07 -0.05
CA GLU A 162 -6.78 -7.19 -0.54
C GLU A 162 -5.93 -8.47 -0.72
N MET A 163 -4.69 -8.33 -1.21
CA MET A 163 -3.77 -9.46 -1.36
C MET A 163 -3.29 -10.01 -0.02
N ALA A 164 -3.21 -9.19 1.03
CA ALA A 164 -2.83 -9.62 2.37
C ALA A 164 -4.00 -10.29 3.13
N GLU A 165 -5.23 -9.79 2.96
CA GLU A 165 -6.44 -10.34 3.61
C GLU A 165 -6.97 -11.60 2.92
N GLY A 166 -6.73 -11.79 1.61
CA GLY A 166 -7.16 -12.97 0.85
C GLY A 166 -6.46 -14.30 1.17
N VAL A 167 -5.60 -14.36 2.20
CA VAL A 167 -4.89 -15.59 2.64
C VAL A 167 -5.64 -16.33 3.76
N VAL A 168 -6.71 -15.75 4.32
CA VAL A 168 -7.46 -16.38 5.42
C VAL A 168 -8.94 -16.44 5.06
N GLU A 169 -9.48 -17.66 4.94
CA GLU A 169 -10.88 -18.01 4.66
C GLU A 169 -11.29 -18.16 3.18
N GLY A 170 -10.88 -19.27 2.56
CA GLY A 170 -11.72 -19.91 1.53
C GLY A 170 -10.98 -20.61 0.39
N GLY A 171 -10.84 -21.94 0.50
CA GLY A 171 -10.91 -22.85 -0.63
C GLY A 171 -9.91 -22.64 -1.77
N VAL A 172 -8.74 -23.27 -1.62
CA VAL A 172 -7.74 -23.53 -2.65
C VAL A 172 -8.34 -24.42 -3.74
N GLU A 173 -9.10 -23.89 -4.71
CA GLU A 173 -9.51 -24.69 -5.89
C GLU A 173 -9.47 -23.93 -7.23
N GLY A 174 -9.30 -22.60 -7.22
CA GLY A 174 -9.35 -21.78 -8.45
C GLY A 174 -8.00 -21.40 -9.04
N GLN A 175 -6.95 -21.29 -8.22
CA GLN A 175 -5.66 -20.69 -8.62
C GLN A 175 -4.56 -21.74 -8.86
N GLU A 176 -4.68 -22.93 -8.28
CA GLU A 176 -3.81 -24.08 -8.58
C GLU A 176 -3.95 -24.54 -10.03
N ARG A 177 -5.15 -24.49 -10.64
CA ARG A 177 -5.35 -24.95 -12.02
C ARG A 177 -4.54 -24.21 -13.09
N LYS A 178 -4.10 -22.96 -12.83
CA LYS A 178 -3.23 -22.21 -13.76
C LYS A 178 -1.75 -22.37 -13.44
N ALA A 179 -1.39 -22.57 -12.17
CA ALA A 179 -0.01 -22.83 -11.77
C ALA A 179 0.41 -24.27 -12.11
N ASP A 180 -0.50 -25.25 -11.94
CA ASP A 180 -0.24 -26.66 -12.28
C ASP A 180 -0.18 -26.90 -13.80
N ALA A 181 -0.99 -26.20 -14.60
CA ALA A 181 -0.92 -26.33 -16.06
C ALA A 181 0.42 -25.83 -16.65
N ASN A 182 1.13 -24.94 -15.95
CA ASN A 182 2.46 -24.49 -16.36
C ASN A 182 3.58 -25.39 -15.81
N ARG A 183 3.32 -26.09 -14.69
CA ARG A 183 4.26 -27.04 -14.07
C ARG A 183 4.24 -28.41 -14.76
N GLU A 184 3.07 -28.96 -15.12
CA GLU A 184 2.97 -30.19 -15.93
C GLU A 184 3.64 -30.05 -17.31
N ARG A 185 3.65 -28.84 -17.88
CA ARG A 185 4.31 -28.56 -19.17
C ARG A 185 5.83 -28.64 -19.09
N ALA A 186 6.42 -28.28 -17.95
CA ALA A 186 7.87 -28.34 -17.77
C ALA A 186 8.37 -29.79 -17.55
N ASP A 187 7.59 -30.62 -16.86
CA ASP A 187 7.95 -32.03 -16.62
C ASP A 187 7.77 -32.93 -17.85
N SER A 188 6.89 -32.58 -18.79
CA SER A 188 6.77 -33.31 -20.09
C SER A 188 7.95 -33.08 -21.05
N VAL A 189 8.77 -32.04 -20.87
CA VAL A 189 9.94 -31.77 -21.74
C VAL A 189 11.15 -32.64 -21.36
N LEU A 190 11.20 -33.15 -20.14
CA LEU A 190 12.31 -34.00 -19.66
C LEU A 190 12.10 -35.49 -19.96
N GLN A 191 10.88 -35.92 -20.33
CA GLN A 191 10.59 -37.33 -20.59
C GLN A 191 10.96 -37.78 -22.02
N ASP A 192 11.02 -36.86 -22.99
CA ASP A 192 11.43 -37.19 -24.37
C ASP A 192 12.96 -37.24 -24.56
N GLN A 193 13.74 -36.90 -23.54
CA GLN A 193 15.21 -36.87 -23.61
C GLN A 193 15.87 -38.19 -23.18
N GLY A 194 15.23 -38.96 -22.28
CA GLY A 194 15.78 -40.24 -21.80
C GLY A 194 15.87 -41.33 -22.88
N ALA A 195 14.89 -41.42 -23.76
CA ALA A 195 14.89 -42.42 -24.84
C ALA A 195 15.94 -42.14 -25.93
N LYS A 196 16.27 -40.86 -26.17
CA LYS A 196 17.33 -40.47 -27.11
C LYS A 196 18.72 -40.66 -26.54
N GLU A 197 18.88 -40.51 -25.23
CA GLU A 197 20.17 -40.67 -24.54
C GLU A 197 20.59 -42.15 -24.45
N GLU A 198 19.65 -43.06 -24.19
CA GLU A 198 19.93 -44.51 -24.17
C GLU A 198 20.32 -45.06 -25.56
N GLU A 199 19.69 -44.56 -26.63
CA GLU A 199 20.08 -44.91 -28.02
C GLU A 199 21.45 -44.32 -28.41
N LEU A 200 21.80 -43.14 -27.88
CA LEU A 200 23.11 -42.52 -28.08
C LEU A 200 24.20 -43.33 -27.36
N CYS A 201 23.99 -43.74 -26.10
CA CYS A 201 24.96 -44.54 -25.34
C CYS A 201 25.26 -45.88 -26.02
N ARG A 202 24.27 -46.52 -26.65
CA ARG A 202 24.46 -47.74 -27.44
C ARG A 202 25.27 -47.54 -28.73
N LYS A 203 25.10 -46.39 -29.40
CA LYS A 203 25.87 -46.04 -30.61
C LYS A 203 27.33 -45.66 -30.32
N VAL A 204 27.65 -45.25 -29.09
CA VAL A 204 28.99 -44.82 -28.66
C VAL A 204 29.80 -45.98 -28.02
N GLY A 205 29.20 -47.16 -27.83
CA GLY A 205 29.91 -48.37 -27.43
C GLY A 205 30.34 -48.41 -25.95
N ILE A 206 29.57 -47.79 -25.06
CA ILE A 206 29.83 -47.82 -23.61
C ILE A 206 29.03 -48.96 -22.98
N ASP A 207 29.71 -50.04 -22.62
CA ASP A 207 29.11 -51.13 -21.83
C ASP A 207 28.93 -50.69 -20.37
N VAL A 208 27.68 -50.57 -19.93
CA VAL A 208 27.34 -50.28 -18.53
C VAL A 208 27.31 -51.61 -17.77
N MET A 209 28.42 -51.98 -17.12
CA MET A 209 28.44 -53.11 -16.19
C MET A 209 27.68 -52.75 -14.89
N PRO A 210 26.93 -53.70 -14.30
CA PRO A 210 26.33 -53.49 -12.97
C PRO A 210 27.42 -53.48 -11.90
N LEU A 211 27.53 -52.36 -11.17
CA LEU A 211 28.32 -52.26 -9.95
C LEU A 211 27.70 -53.15 -8.86
N SER A 212 28.53 -54.02 -8.28
CA SER A 212 28.14 -54.90 -7.17
C SER A 212 27.79 -54.11 -5.89
N PRO A 213 27.03 -54.72 -4.95
CA PRO A 213 26.53 -54.03 -3.76
C PRO A 213 27.66 -53.52 -2.85
N ILE A 214 27.60 -52.25 -2.46
CA ILE A 214 28.52 -51.64 -1.49
C ILE A 214 28.04 -51.97 -0.07
N GLU A 215 28.97 -52.44 0.75
CA GLU A 215 28.82 -52.88 2.13
C GLU A 215 28.29 -51.79 3.07
N THR A 216 27.54 -52.24 4.07
CA THR A 216 26.88 -51.42 5.11
C THR A 216 27.93 -50.77 6.02
N VAL A 217 28.07 -49.45 5.97
CA VAL A 217 28.89 -48.70 6.94
C VAL A 217 28.02 -48.29 8.13
N GLY A 218 28.49 -48.66 9.33
CA GLY A 218 27.78 -48.63 10.61
C GLY A 218 27.29 -47.26 11.09
N GLY A 219 26.29 -47.32 11.97
CA GLY A 219 25.57 -46.18 12.52
C GLY A 219 26.38 -45.32 13.48
N ILE A 220 25.91 -44.08 13.65
CA ILE A 220 26.57 -42.94 14.31
C ILE A 220 26.67 -43.11 15.84
N GLU A 221 26.15 -44.20 16.41
CA GLU A 221 26.24 -44.51 17.84
C GLU A 221 27.69 -44.73 18.31
N GLU A 222 28.62 -45.05 17.40
CA GLU A 222 30.05 -45.21 17.68
C GLU A 222 30.84 -43.89 17.82
N ARG A 223 30.16 -42.72 17.77
CA ARG A 223 30.79 -41.38 17.85
C ARG A 223 30.60 -40.62 19.18
N LEU A 224 30.04 -41.25 20.23
CA LEU A 224 29.76 -40.59 21.52
C LEU A 224 30.49 -41.16 22.74
N GLU A 225 31.57 -41.92 22.56
CA GLU A 225 32.49 -42.25 23.66
C GLU A 225 33.91 -41.85 23.27
N ILE A 226 34.25 -40.57 23.40
CA ILE A 226 35.60 -40.05 23.70
C ILE A 226 35.41 -38.59 24.18
N VAL A 227 35.52 -38.43 25.51
CA VAL A 227 35.91 -37.26 26.33
C VAL A 227 34.97 -36.04 26.36
#